data_AF-A0A7W1UBU2-F1
#
_entry.id   AF-A0A7W1UBU2-F1
#
_cell.length_a   1.000
_cell.length_b   1.000
_cell.length_c   1.000
_cell.angle_alpha   90.00
_cell.angle_beta   90.00
_cell.angle_gamma   90.00
#
_symmetry.space_group_name_H-M   'P 1'
#
loop_
_entity.id
_entity.type
_entity.pdbx_description
1 polymer ?
#
loop_
_entity_poly.entity_id
_entity_poly.type
_entity_poly.pdbx_seq_one_letter_code
_entity_poly.pdbx_strand_id
1 'polypeptide(L)'
;MRNKAYRWLDFRGALQKCQIHLVDFRKFQNKEPYDRIVSIGMVEHVPLNDLFEYYVKAFQLLTPGGLFLCQGISSSSTSPF
;
A
#
# COMPACT_ATOMS: atom_id res chain seq x y z
N MET A 1 -9.17 -16.40 14.53
CA MET A 1 -7.80 -16.97 14.55
C MET A 1 -6.80 -15.88 14.13
N ARG A 2 -5.64 -15.74 14.80
CA ARG A 2 -4.59 -14.77 14.40
C ARG A 2 -3.88 -15.25 13.12
N ASN A 3 -3.91 -14.46 12.06
CA ASN A 3 -3.28 -14.80 10.77
C ASN A 3 -1.74 -14.68 10.84
N LYS A 4 -1.05 -15.05 9.74
CA LYS A 4 0.43 -15.06 9.66
C LYS A 4 1.07 -13.71 10.01
N ALA A 5 0.43 -12.60 9.62
CA ALA A 5 0.95 -11.25 9.88
C ALA A 5 0.96 -10.92 11.39
N TYR A 6 -0.12 -11.25 12.11
CA TYR A 6 -0.15 -11.07 13.57
C TYR A 6 0.93 -11.88 14.28
N ARG A 7 1.14 -13.13 13.87
CA ARG A 7 2.18 -14.01 14.45
C ARG A 7 3.57 -13.43 14.21
N TRP A 8 3.81 -12.82 13.05
CA TRP A 8 5.09 -12.19 12.72
C TRP A 8 5.34 -10.93 13.56
N LEU A 9 4.33 -10.07 13.76
CA LEU A 9 4.46 -8.91 14.64
C LEU A 9 4.70 -9.30 16.11
N ASP A 10 4.02 -10.35 16.58
CA ASP A 10 4.20 -10.89 17.94
C ASP A 10 5.63 -11.39 18.14
N PHE A 11 6.13 -12.19 17.21
CA PHE A 11 7.52 -12.67 17.20
C PHE A 11 8.55 -11.52 17.18
N ARG A 12 8.23 -10.39 16.53
CA ARG A 12 9.09 -9.20 16.49
C ARG A 12 8.87 -8.23 17.65
N GLY A 13 7.95 -8.52 18.58
CA GLY A 13 7.60 -7.64 19.70
C GLY A 13 6.97 -6.30 19.28
N ALA A 14 6.35 -6.26 18.10
CA ALA A 14 5.90 -5.02 17.45
C ALA A 14 4.40 -4.75 17.57
N LEU A 15 3.64 -5.60 18.28
CA LEU A 15 2.18 -5.50 18.37
C LEU A 15 1.67 -4.17 18.96
N GLN A 16 2.48 -3.45 19.75
CA GLN A 16 2.11 -2.15 20.31
C GLN A 16 2.34 -0.98 19.34
N LYS A 17 3.15 -1.18 18.30
CA LYS A 17 3.56 -0.12 17.34
C LYS A 17 3.01 -0.33 15.94
N CYS A 18 2.39 -1.48 15.68
CA CYS A 18 1.91 -1.86 14.36
C CYS A 18 0.45 -2.31 14.42
N GLN A 19 -0.33 -1.88 13.43
CA GLN A 19 -1.72 -2.28 13.25
C GLN A 19 -1.84 -3.08 11.95
N ILE A 20 -2.73 -4.07 11.93
CA ILE A 20 -3.05 -4.86 10.75
C ILE A 20 -4.52 -4.68 10.45
N HIS A 21 -4.84 -4.31 9.22
CA HIS A 21 -6.21 -4.20 8.73
C HIS A 21 -6.45 -5.26 7.67
N LEU A 22 -7.45 -6.14 7.90
CA LEU A 22 -7.95 -7.04 6.86
C LEU A 22 -9.06 -6.31 6.11
N VAL A 23 -8.67 -5.56 5.08
CA VAL A 23 -9.56 -4.67 4.35
C VAL A 23 -9.09 -4.55 2.90
N ASP A 24 -10.02 -4.27 2.00
CA ASP A 24 -9.69 -3.75 0.68
C ASP A 24 -9.13 -2.33 0.84
N PHE A 25 -7.88 -2.11 0.46
CA PHE A 25 -7.22 -0.80 0.63
C PHE A 25 -8.01 0.34 -0.04
N ARG A 26 -8.77 0.06 -1.11
CA ARG A 26 -9.62 1.05 -1.80
C ARG A 26 -10.69 1.62 -0.86
N LYS A 27 -11.21 0.77 0.02
CA LYS A 27 -12.21 1.11 1.04
C LYS A 27 -11.60 1.51 2.37
N PHE A 28 -10.28 1.42 2.52
CA PHE A 28 -9.62 1.77 3.76
C PHE A 28 -9.74 3.26 4.03
N GLN A 29 -10.21 3.61 5.22
CA GLN A 29 -10.25 4.97 5.71
C GLN A 29 -9.39 5.01 6.97
N ASN A 30 -8.47 5.96 7.03
CA ASN A 30 -7.76 6.25 8.26
C ASN A 30 -8.27 7.57 8.83
N LYS A 31 -8.29 7.69 10.17
CA LYS A 31 -8.66 8.94 10.82
C LYS A 31 -7.63 10.04 10.56
N GLU A 32 -6.36 9.65 10.53
CA GLU A 32 -5.22 10.54 10.30
C GLU A 32 -4.46 10.13 9.02
N PRO A 33 -3.92 11.08 8.25
CA PRO A 33 -3.04 10.75 7.14
C PRO A 33 -1.70 10.15 7.62
N TYR A 34 -0.97 9.50 6.70
CA TYR A 34 0.36 8.95 6.92
C TYR A 34 1.44 9.88 6.36
N ASP A 35 2.59 9.94 7.03
CA ASP A 35 3.75 10.64 6.50
C ASP A 35 4.39 9.91 5.31
N ARG A 36 4.28 8.57 5.30
CA ARG A 36 4.89 7.70 4.31
C ARG A 36 4.03 6.50 4.02
N ILE A 37 3.88 6.16 2.74
CA ILE A 37 3.21 4.94 2.27
C ILE A 37 4.20 4.16 1.42
N VAL A 38 4.22 2.85 1.61
CA VAL A 38 4.99 1.91 0.81
C VAL A 38 4.03 0.88 0.23
N SER A 39 4.03 0.73 -1.09
CA SER A 39 3.29 -0.31 -1.81
C SER A 39 4.27 -1.10 -2.68
N ILE A 40 4.30 -2.41 -2.48
CA ILE A 40 5.26 -3.33 -3.10
C ILE A 40 4.48 -4.40 -3.83
N GLY A 41 4.71 -4.51 -5.14
CA GLY A 41 4.12 -5.56 -5.97
C GLY A 41 2.61 -5.49 -6.13
N MET A 42 2.00 -4.32 -5.89
CA MET A 42 0.55 -4.16 -5.97
C MET A 42 0.10 -3.52 -7.29
N VAL A 43 0.89 -2.57 -7.81
CA VAL A 43 0.47 -1.74 -8.95
C VAL A 43 0.32 -2.55 -10.25
N GLU A 44 1.12 -3.60 -10.43
CA GLU A 44 1.01 -4.53 -11.58
C GLU A 44 -0.28 -5.36 -11.59
N HIS A 45 -0.97 -5.45 -10.44
CA HIS A 45 -2.25 -6.13 -10.31
C HIS A 45 -3.44 -5.17 -10.37
N VAL A 46 -3.21 -3.87 -10.50
CA VAL A 46 -4.26 -2.88 -10.68
C VAL A 46 -4.61 -2.79 -12.17
N PRO A 47 -5.89 -2.96 -12.55
CA PRO A 47 -6.32 -2.78 -13.93
C PRO A 47 -5.96 -1.38 -14.44
N LEU A 48 -5.62 -1.26 -15.73
CA LEU A 48 -5.22 0.01 -16.34
C LEU A 48 -6.26 1.13 -16.11
N ASN A 49 -7.54 0.80 -16.18
CA ASN A 49 -8.65 1.74 -15.94
C ASN A 49 -8.75 2.23 -14.49
N ASP A 50 -8.19 1.47 -13.54
CA ASP A 50 -8.24 1.76 -12.10
C ASP A 50 -6.93 2.36 -11.57
N LEU A 51 -5.88 2.47 -12.40
CA LEU A 51 -4.57 2.97 -11.96
C LEU A 51 -4.63 4.40 -11.41
N PHE A 52 -5.43 5.26 -12.02
CA PHE A 52 -5.61 6.63 -11.52
C PHE A 52 -6.17 6.63 -10.10
N GLU A 53 -7.25 5.88 -9.87
CA GLU A 53 -7.89 5.75 -8.56
C GLU A 53 -6.96 5.12 -7.51
N TYR A 54 -6.10 4.19 -7.90
CA TYR A 54 -5.07 3.63 -7.03
C TYR A 54 -4.09 4.70 -6.52
N TYR A 55 -3.59 5.56 -7.40
CA TYR A 55 -2.69 6.65 -7.01
C TYR A 55 -3.41 7.74 -6.20
N VAL A 56 -4.64 8.10 -6.59
CA VAL A 56 -5.48 9.03 -5.82
C VAL A 56 -5.70 8.51 -4.41
N LYS A 57 -5.97 7.20 -4.27
CA LYS A 57 -6.18 6.59 -2.95
C LYS A 57 -4.96 6.73 -2.06
N ALA A 58 -3.76 6.46 -2.59
CA ALA A 58 -2.52 6.64 -1.84
C ALA A 58 -2.28 8.12 -1.48
N PHE A 59 -2.52 9.03 -2.42
CA PHE A 59 -2.36 10.47 -2.21
C PHE A 59 -3.28 11.02 -1.11
N GLN A 60 -4.56 10.62 -1.10
CA GLN A 60 -5.53 11.03 -0.07
C GLN A 60 -5.17 10.53 1.33
N LEU A 61 -4.41 9.45 1.44
CA LEU A 61 -3.96 8.90 2.70
C LEU A 61 -2.63 9.52 3.17
N LEU A 62 -2.02 10.43 2.41
CA LEU A 62 -0.77 11.10 2.77
C LEU A 62 -0.98 12.48 3.39
N THR A 63 -0.06 12.87 4.27
CA THR A 63 0.06 14.25 4.71
C THR A 63 0.55 15.15 3.55
N PRO A 64 0.30 16.46 3.59
CA PRO A 64 0.94 17.40 2.65
C PRO A 64 2.47 17.26 2.72
N GLY A 65 3.10 16.96 1.57
CA GLY A 65 4.54 16.69 1.49
C GLY A 65 4.97 15.26 1.89
N GLY A 66 4.01 14.38 2.18
CA GLY A 66 4.27 12.97 2.47
C GLY A 66 4.87 12.20 1.29
N LEU A 67 5.50 11.07 1.58
CA LEU A 67 6.23 10.28 0.57
C LEU A 67 5.49 8.99 0.22
N PHE A 68 5.29 8.76 -1.08
CA PHE A 68 4.83 7.48 -1.59
C PHE A 68 5.97 6.72 -2.29
N LEU A 69 6.30 5.53 -1.79
CA LEU A 69 7.13 4.57 -2.52
C LEU A 69 6.22 3.54 -3.19
N CYS A 70 6.05 3.66 -4.51
CA CYS A 70 5.35 2.68 -5.33
C CYS A 70 6.37 1.83 -6.08
N GLN A 71 6.50 0.56 -5.67
CA GLN A 71 7.31 -0.43 -6.38
C GLN A 71 6.39 -1.42 -7.10
N GLY A 72 6.65 -1.64 -8.39
CA GLY A 72 5.99 -2.68 -9.16
C GLY A 72 6.76 -3.02 -10.43
N ILE A 73 6.28 -4.06 -11.11
CA ILE A 73 6.78 -4.48 -12.41
C ILE A 73 6.10 -3.66 -13.51
N SER A 74 6.87 -3.19 -14.49
CA SER A 74 6.33 -2.48 -15.65
C SER A 74 7.12 -2.84 -16.91
N SER A 75 6.50 -2.69 -18.08
CA SER A 75 7.17 -2.84 -19.38
C SER A 75 7.77 -1.50 -19.82
N SER A 76 8.94 -1.55 -20.45
CA SER A 76 9.49 -0.37 -21.12
C SER A 76 8.73 -0.13 -22.43
N SER A 77 8.44 1.14 -22.76
CA SER A 77 7.86 1.51 -24.06
C SER A 77 8.81 1.27 -25.24
N THR A 78 10.07 0.96 -24.96
CA THR A 78 11.13 0.67 -25.94
C THR A 78 11.41 -0.82 -26.14
N SER A 79 10.62 -1.71 -25.54
CA SER A 79 10.67 -3.13 -25.89
C SER A 79 9.97 -3.31 -27.25
N PRO A 80 10.69 -3.64 -28.33
CA PRO A 80 10.06 -4.05 -29.58
C PRO A 80 9.48 -5.47 -29.49
N PHE A 81 9.36 -6.07 -28.28
CA PHE A 81 9.90 -7.37 -27.79
C PHE A 81 11.19 -7.20 -26.98
#